data_AF-A0A1V5FT02-F1
#
_entry.id   AF-A0A1V5FT02-F1
#
_cell.length_a   1.000
_cell.length_b   1.000
_cell.length_c   1.000
_cell.angle_alpha   90.00
_cell.angle_beta   90.00
_cell.angle_gamma   90.00
#
_symmetry.space_group_name_H-M   'P 1'
#
loop_
_entity.id
_entity.type
_entity.pdbx_description
1 polymer ?
#
loop_
_entity_poly.entity_id
_entity_poly.type
_entity_poly.pdbx_seq_one_letter_code
_entity_poly.pdbx_strand_id
1 'polypeptide(L)'
;MRKLAVFLMPLLWFASDAALAQKLYRWVDREGNVHYTDTLPPEAMQSARDELNSQGMTVNRVDRALTEEERKRKAEDADRAAEAAARQAEQDKMDSVLTSSYATEGDLERAYKERFDLLDQSVEAAKVGIASQEKSLTDLLAHAARLEREGKPVPATVNDSITAARTQVAEQRAYMEMREKERTSLQNEYETVRARYRKLKGSIGADAMTD
;
A
#
# COMPACT_ATOMS: atom_id res chain seq x y z
N MET A 1 -54.37 93.77 6.71
CA MET A 1 -52.89 93.78 6.70
C MET A 1 -52.36 92.85 7.78
N ARG A 2 -51.75 91.72 7.43
CA ARG A 2 -50.70 91.01 8.18
C ARG A 2 -50.16 89.84 7.34
N LYS A 3 -48.85 89.63 7.41
CA LYS A 3 -47.95 89.06 6.41
C LYS A 3 -47.59 87.58 6.68
N LEU A 4 -47.26 86.88 5.58
CA LEU A 4 -46.22 85.86 5.33
C LEU A 4 -45.94 84.74 6.35
N ALA A 5 -45.80 83.50 5.85
CA ALA A 5 -44.50 82.81 5.76
C ALA A 5 -44.61 81.49 4.96
N VAL A 6 -43.84 81.38 3.87
CA VAL A 6 -43.51 80.13 3.16
C VAL A 6 -42.13 79.69 3.67
N PHE A 7 -41.99 78.43 4.10
CA PHE A 7 -40.69 77.85 4.46
C PHE A 7 -40.38 76.68 3.52
N LEU A 8 -39.33 76.87 2.72
CA LEU A 8 -38.76 75.93 1.76
C LEU A 8 -37.64 75.16 2.49
N MET A 9 -37.77 73.84 2.62
CA MET A 9 -36.80 72.99 3.32
C MET A 9 -35.98 72.18 2.29
N PRO A 10 -34.63 72.25 2.29
CA PRO A 10 -33.81 71.56 1.30
C PRO A 10 -33.53 70.12 1.74
N LEU A 11 -33.57 69.21 0.77
CA LEU A 11 -33.27 67.78 0.89
C LEU A 11 -31.74 67.60 0.80
N LEU A 12 -31.09 67.19 1.89
CA LEU A 12 -29.66 66.82 1.87
C LEU A 12 -29.50 65.36 1.42
N TRP A 13 -28.84 65.17 0.27
CA TRP A 13 -28.25 63.90 -0.13
C TRP A 13 -27.01 63.62 0.73
N PHE A 14 -27.05 62.56 1.54
CA PHE A 14 -25.84 61.96 2.09
C PHE A 14 -25.28 60.98 1.06
N ALA A 15 -24.13 61.32 0.48
CA ALA A 15 -23.27 60.36 -0.21
C ALA A 15 -22.50 59.57 0.85
N SER A 16 -22.70 58.25 0.91
CA SER A 16 -21.91 57.36 1.75
C SER A 16 -20.58 57.09 1.06
N ASP A 17 -19.50 57.69 1.56
CA ASP A 17 -18.14 57.23 1.28
C ASP A 17 -17.96 55.84 1.90
N ALA A 18 -17.91 54.81 1.06
CA ALA A 18 -17.39 53.51 1.47
C ALA A 18 -15.90 53.69 1.73
N ALA A 19 -15.53 53.90 3.00
CA ALA A 19 -14.14 53.93 3.44
C ALA A 19 -13.45 52.63 3.01
N LEU A 20 -12.65 52.70 1.95
CA LEU A 20 -11.72 51.66 1.57
C LEU A 20 -10.80 51.43 2.78
N ALA A 21 -10.95 50.29 3.45
CA ALA A 21 -10.10 49.93 4.56
C ALA A 21 -8.64 49.88 4.09
N GLN A 22 -7.86 50.91 4.42
CA GLN A 22 -6.46 51.03 4.03
C GLN A 22 -5.65 49.94 4.74
N LYS A 23 -5.09 49.01 3.95
CA LYS A 23 -4.33 47.86 4.41
C LYS A 23 -2.85 48.22 4.43
N LEU A 24 -2.21 48.13 5.60
CA LEU A 24 -0.80 48.51 5.78
C LEU A 24 0.06 47.24 5.85
N TYR A 25 1.17 47.19 5.13
CA TYR A 25 2.11 46.06 5.13
C TYR A 25 3.36 46.41 5.93
N ARG A 26 3.78 45.50 6.81
CA ARG A 26 5.04 45.59 7.56
C ARG A 26 5.98 44.46 7.15
N TRP A 27 7.22 44.75 6.79
CA TRP A 27 8.22 43.73 6.46
C TRP A 27 9.63 44.18 6.84
N VAL A 28 10.60 43.25 6.80
CA VAL A 28 12.01 43.52 7.11
C VAL A 28 12.84 43.30 5.86
N ASP A 29 13.68 44.27 5.48
CA ASP A 29 14.59 44.16 4.35
C ASP A 29 15.83 43.29 4.67
N ARG A 30 16.75 43.16 3.71
CA ARG A 30 17.96 42.32 3.90
C ARG A 30 18.96 42.96 4.86
N GLU A 31 18.92 44.28 4.99
CA GLU A 31 19.74 45.11 5.86
C GLU A 31 19.21 45.13 7.31
N GLY A 32 18.02 44.58 7.55
CA GLY A 32 17.38 44.48 8.86
C GLY A 32 16.47 45.66 9.21
N ASN A 33 16.18 46.56 8.28
CA ASN A 33 15.28 47.69 8.50
C ASN A 33 13.82 47.27 8.35
N VAL A 34 12.98 47.79 9.23
CA VAL A 34 11.53 47.57 9.21
C VAL A 34 10.86 48.62 8.33
N HIS A 35 10.10 48.17 7.33
CA HIS A 35 9.37 49.02 6.39
C HIS A 35 7.86 48.90 6.61
N TYR A 36 7.16 50.03 6.49
CA TYR A 36 5.71 50.13 6.52
C TYR A 36 5.23 50.78 5.22
N THR A 37 4.33 50.14 4.50
CA THR A 37 3.84 50.65 3.22
C THR A 37 2.39 50.28 2.97
N ASP A 38 1.64 51.20 2.37
CA ASP A 38 0.26 50.96 1.93
C ASP A 38 0.22 50.11 0.64
N THR A 39 1.34 50.04 -0.10
CA THR A 39 1.48 49.26 -1.33
C THR A 39 2.73 48.38 -1.28
N LEU A 40 2.55 47.07 -1.45
CA LEU A 40 3.64 46.09 -1.35
C LEU A 40 4.62 46.21 -2.54
N PRO A 41 5.89 46.59 -2.33
CA PRO A 41 6.86 46.69 -3.40
C PRO A 41 7.34 45.29 -3.87
N PRO A 42 7.83 45.15 -5.12
CA PRO A 42 8.26 43.86 -5.67
C PRO A 42 9.32 43.12 -4.82
N GLU A 43 10.23 43.86 -4.22
CA GLU A 43 11.30 43.37 -3.33
C GLU A 43 10.77 42.69 -2.05
N ALA A 44 9.59 43.09 -1.57
CA ALA A 44 8.94 42.55 -0.38
C ALA A 44 8.09 41.31 -0.66
N MET A 45 7.91 40.93 -1.94
CA MET A 45 7.03 39.83 -2.32
C MET A 45 7.50 38.47 -1.79
N GLN A 46 8.82 38.28 -1.68
CA GLN A 46 9.44 37.02 -1.25
C GLN A 46 9.84 37.02 0.24
N SER A 47 9.76 38.16 0.92
CA SER A 47 10.11 38.30 2.34
C SER A 47 8.92 37.98 3.24
N ALA A 48 9.22 37.61 4.49
CA ALA A 48 8.18 37.52 5.52
C ALA A 48 7.59 38.90 5.78
N ARG A 49 6.26 38.99 5.88
CA ARG A 49 5.53 40.24 6.07
C ARG A 49 4.28 40.06 6.91
N ASP A 50 3.91 41.10 7.62
CA ASP A 50 2.66 41.21 8.37
C ASP A 50 1.73 42.19 7.67
N GLU A 51 0.46 41.81 7.54
CA GLU A 51 -0.61 42.70 7.08
C GLU A 51 -1.31 43.26 8.31
N LEU A 52 -1.39 44.58 8.39
CA LEU A 52 -1.94 45.33 9.51
C LEU A 52 -3.27 45.99 9.08
N ASN A 53 -4.22 46.06 10.02
CA ASN A 53 -5.45 46.83 9.83
C ASN A 53 -5.20 48.33 10.05
N SER A 54 -6.23 49.15 9.85
CA SER A 54 -6.20 50.60 10.06
C SER A 54 -5.87 51.04 11.49
N GLN A 55 -5.92 50.12 12.47
CA GLN A 55 -5.54 50.35 13.87
C GLN A 55 -4.11 49.85 14.17
N GLY A 56 -3.35 49.41 13.16
CA GLY A 56 -1.98 48.92 13.31
C GLY A 56 -1.87 47.50 13.88
N MET A 57 -2.98 46.77 14.01
CA MET A 57 -2.98 45.39 14.51
C MET A 57 -2.73 44.40 13.39
N THR A 58 -1.88 43.40 13.63
CA THR A 58 -1.61 42.32 12.66
C THR A 58 -2.86 41.46 12.46
N VAL A 59 -3.38 41.48 11.24
CA VAL A 59 -4.53 40.68 10.81
C VAL A 59 -4.12 39.47 10.00
N ASN A 60 -2.91 39.46 9.43
CA ASN A 60 -2.36 38.34 8.70
C ASN A 60 -0.83 38.35 8.75
N ARG A 61 -0.21 37.17 8.70
CA ARG A 61 1.25 37.00 8.62
C ARG A 61 1.57 36.07 7.46
N VAL A 62 2.43 36.52 6.57
CA VAL A 62 2.91 35.76 5.41
C VAL A 62 4.38 35.47 5.64
N ASP A 63 4.75 34.20 5.70
CA ASP A 63 6.16 33.80 5.80
C ASP A 63 6.92 34.09 4.51
N ARG A 64 8.26 34.07 4.59
CA ARG A 64 9.09 34.20 3.39
C ARG A 64 8.81 33.09 2.39
N ALA A 65 9.07 33.37 1.12
CA ALA A 65 9.09 32.32 0.10
C ALA A 65 10.10 31.23 0.51
N LEU A 66 9.70 29.98 0.33
CA LEU A 66 10.60 28.83 0.53
C LEU A 66 11.74 28.89 -0.48
N THR A 67 12.94 28.53 -0.03
CA THR A 67 14.06 28.31 -0.95
C THR A 67 13.77 27.13 -1.87
N GLU A 68 14.50 27.02 -2.98
CA GLU A 68 14.39 25.86 -3.88
C GLU A 68 14.54 24.54 -3.12
N GLU A 69 15.53 24.46 -2.25
CA GLU A 69 15.82 23.27 -1.44
C GLU A 69 14.70 22.98 -0.44
N GLU A 70 14.15 24.00 0.23
CA GLU A 70 13.02 23.81 1.15
C GLU A 70 11.76 23.36 0.43
N ARG A 71 11.52 23.88 -0.79
CA ARG A 71 10.39 23.44 -1.62
C ARG A 71 10.57 22.01 -2.07
N LYS A 72 11.78 21.62 -2.48
CA LYS A 72 12.12 20.26 -2.87
C LYS A 72 11.91 19.28 -1.70
N ARG A 73 12.46 19.57 -0.51
CA ARG A 73 12.23 18.73 0.69
C ARG A 73 10.75 18.63 1.05
N LYS A 74 10.00 19.73 0.99
CA LYS A 74 8.55 19.71 1.27
C LYS A 74 7.79 18.85 0.26
N ALA A 75 8.20 18.86 -1.01
CA ALA A 75 7.63 17.98 -2.03
C ALA A 75 7.98 16.52 -1.75
N GLU A 76 9.25 16.20 -1.46
CA GLU A 76 9.67 14.85 -1.10
C GLU A 76 8.95 14.32 0.16
N ASP A 77 8.74 15.16 1.17
CA ASP A 77 8.00 14.80 2.38
C ASP A 77 6.52 14.53 2.07
N ALA A 78 5.91 15.36 1.22
CA ALA A 78 4.54 15.19 0.76
C ALA A 78 4.38 13.91 -0.06
N ASP A 79 5.33 13.59 -0.95
CA ASP A 79 5.34 12.37 -1.74
C ASP A 79 5.46 11.14 -0.83
N ARG A 80 6.37 11.14 0.15
CA ARG A 80 6.49 10.05 1.13
C ARG A 80 5.22 9.87 1.97
N ALA A 81 4.58 10.97 2.36
CA ALA A 81 3.31 10.93 3.10
C ALA A 81 2.16 10.38 2.23
N ALA A 82 2.10 10.79 0.96
CA ALA A 82 1.11 10.30 0.00
C ALA A 82 1.29 8.80 -0.27
N GLU A 83 2.53 8.34 -0.46
CA GLU A 83 2.82 6.92 -0.60
C GLU A 83 2.46 6.11 0.66
N ALA A 84 2.76 6.64 1.84
CA ALA A 84 2.40 5.99 3.10
C ALA A 84 0.87 5.87 3.26
N ALA A 85 0.14 6.94 2.93
CA ALA A 85 -1.31 6.95 2.94
C ALA A 85 -1.90 5.97 1.91
N ALA A 86 -1.32 5.90 0.71
CA ALA A 86 -1.75 4.95 -0.32
C ALA A 86 -1.51 3.49 0.12
N ARG A 87 -0.36 3.19 0.72
CA ARG A 87 -0.08 1.85 1.29
C ARG A 87 -1.05 1.50 2.41
N GLN A 88 -1.36 2.43 3.30
CA GLN A 88 -2.32 2.20 4.38
C GLN A 88 -3.73 1.94 3.84
N ALA A 89 -4.19 2.75 2.88
CA ALA A 89 -5.50 2.58 2.26
C ALA A 89 -5.63 1.21 1.58
N GLU A 90 -4.58 0.72 0.92
CA GLU A 90 -4.58 -0.61 0.33
C GLU A 90 -4.63 -1.71 1.39
N GLN A 91 -3.88 -1.57 2.50
CA GLN A 91 -3.95 -2.50 3.63
C GLN A 91 -5.35 -2.55 4.25
N ASP A 92 -5.99 -1.39 4.49
CA ASP A 92 -7.33 -1.31 5.05
C ASP A 92 -8.37 -1.97 4.12
N LYS A 93 -8.20 -1.78 2.81
CA LYS A 93 -9.03 -2.45 1.80
C LYS A 93 -8.84 -3.96 1.82
N MET A 94 -7.59 -4.45 1.88
CA MET A 94 -7.31 -5.89 1.98
C MET A 94 -7.89 -6.49 3.25
N ASP A 95 -7.80 -5.79 4.39
CA ASP A 95 -8.36 -6.20 5.67
C ASP A 95 -9.89 -6.26 5.65
N SER A 96 -10.52 -5.26 5.03
CA SER A 96 -11.97 -5.23 4.82
C SER A 96 -12.43 -6.41 3.96
N VAL A 97 -11.72 -6.70 2.87
CA VAL A 97 -11.98 -7.88 2.03
C VAL A 97 -11.79 -9.17 2.84
N LEU A 98 -10.72 -9.29 3.62
CA LEU A 98 -10.45 -10.48 4.42
C LEU A 98 -11.56 -10.76 5.44
N THR A 99 -12.00 -9.74 6.18
CA THR A 99 -13.01 -9.88 7.23
C THR A 99 -14.44 -10.03 6.71
N SER A 100 -14.72 -9.52 5.50
CA SER A 100 -16.01 -9.67 4.82
C SER A 100 -16.13 -10.98 4.04
N SER A 101 -15.02 -11.49 3.49
CA SER A 101 -15.01 -12.76 2.74
C SER A 101 -15.17 -13.98 3.66
N TYR A 102 -14.72 -13.89 4.92
CA TYR A 102 -14.77 -14.98 5.89
C TYR A 102 -15.53 -14.55 7.14
N ALA A 103 -16.77 -15.04 7.29
CA ALA A 103 -17.62 -14.69 8.44
C ALA A 103 -17.03 -15.20 9.75
N THR A 104 -16.46 -16.41 9.72
CA THR A 104 -15.76 -17.05 10.84
C THR A 104 -14.35 -17.48 10.44
N GLU A 105 -13.48 -17.70 11.44
CA GLU A 105 -12.15 -18.28 11.21
C GLU A 105 -12.25 -19.69 10.58
N GLY A 106 -13.30 -20.44 10.92
CA GLY A 106 -13.55 -21.75 10.30
C GLY A 106 -13.86 -21.64 8.80
N ASP A 107 -14.39 -20.52 8.31
CA ASP A 107 -14.61 -20.31 6.88
C ASP A 107 -13.28 -20.10 6.15
N LEU A 108 -12.37 -19.34 6.78
CA LEU A 108 -11.00 -19.16 6.30
C LEU A 108 -10.26 -20.51 6.27
N GLU A 109 -10.36 -21.31 7.33
CA GLU A 109 -9.75 -22.65 7.37
C GLU A 109 -10.26 -23.55 6.25
N ARG A 110 -11.58 -23.59 6.01
CA ARG A 110 -12.16 -24.39 4.93
C ARG A 110 -11.68 -23.94 3.54
N ALA A 111 -11.58 -22.64 3.30
CA ALA A 111 -11.08 -22.10 2.03
C ALA A 111 -9.62 -22.51 1.76
N TYR A 112 -8.78 -22.57 2.79
CA TYR A 112 -7.40 -23.05 2.66
C TYR A 112 -7.31 -24.58 2.59
N LYS A 113 -8.20 -25.30 3.28
CA LYS A 113 -8.22 -26.75 3.30
C LYS A 113 -8.30 -27.35 1.90
N GLU A 114 -9.15 -26.83 1.02
CA GLU A 114 -9.25 -27.31 -0.36
C GLU A 114 -7.92 -27.20 -1.12
N ARG A 115 -7.20 -26.08 -0.93
CA ARG A 115 -5.87 -25.86 -1.53
C ARG A 115 -4.83 -26.83 -0.98
N PHE A 116 -4.84 -27.09 0.34
CA PHE A 116 -3.97 -28.10 0.95
C PHE A 116 -4.26 -29.50 0.43
N ASP A 117 -5.54 -29.89 0.39
CA ASP A 117 -5.96 -31.22 -0.04
C ASP A 117 -5.52 -31.50 -1.48
N LEU A 118 -5.59 -30.50 -2.38
CA LEU A 118 -5.10 -30.63 -3.76
C LEU A 118 -3.58 -30.84 -3.83
N LEU A 119 -2.81 -30.10 -3.03
CA LEU A 119 -1.35 -30.27 -2.97
C LEU A 119 -0.98 -31.64 -2.38
N ASP A 120 -1.64 -32.05 -1.30
CA ASP A 120 -1.40 -33.32 -0.63
C ASP A 120 -1.74 -34.50 -1.56
N GLN A 121 -2.85 -34.43 -2.30
CA GLN A 121 -3.19 -35.42 -3.33
C GLN A 121 -2.13 -35.48 -4.43
N SER A 122 -1.58 -34.34 -4.86
CA SER A 122 -0.54 -34.31 -5.89
C SER A 122 0.77 -34.94 -5.42
N VAL A 123 1.13 -34.73 -4.15
CA VAL A 123 2.31 -35.33 -3.52
C VAL A 123 2.13 -36.85 -3.39
N GLU A 124 0.96 -37.30 -2.92
CA GLU A 124 0.69 -38.73 -2.78
C GLU A 124 0.64 -39.45 -4.14
N ALA A 125 0.06 -38.83 -5.16
CA ALA A 125 0.10 -39.36 -6.52
C ALA A 125 1.55 -39.51 -7.03
N ALA A 126 2.40 -38.51 -6.79
CA ALA A 126 3.81 -38.57 -7.16
C ALA A 126 4.55 -39.69 -6.41
N LYS A 127 4.31 -39.86 -5.10
CA LYS A 127 4.90 -40.95 -4.30
C LYS A 127 4.53 -42.34 -4.84
N VAL A 128 3.26 -42.54 -5.18
CA VAL A 128 2.79 -43.79 -5.77
C VAL A 128 3.46 -44.04 -7.13
N GLY A 129 3.56 -43.01 -7.97
CA GLY A 129 4.26 -43.07 -9.25
C GLY A 129 5.73 -43.46 -9.10
N ILE A 130 6.45 -42.82 -8.16
CA ILE A 130 7.86 -43.08 -7.87
C ILE A 130 8.03 -44.53 -7.44
N ALA A 131 7.23 -45.01 -6.49
CA ALA A 131 7.32 -46.38 -6.00
C ALA A 131 7.10 -47.42 -7.11
N SER A 132 6.14 -47.17 -8.02
CA SER A 132 5.90 -48.03 -9.18
C SER A 132 7.09 -48.04 -10.14
N GLN A 133 7.66 -46.87 -10.43
CA GLN A 133 8.79 -46.75 -11.35
C GLN A 133 10.08 -47.35 -10.77
N GLU A 134 10.31 -47.18 -9.47
CA GLU A 134 11.41 -47.81 -8.76
C GLU A 134 11.32 -49.33 -8.79
N LYS A 135 10.12 -49.90 -8.58
CA LYS A 135 9.89 -51.33 -8.74
C LYS A 135 10.24 -51.80 -10.15
N SER A 136 9.74 -51.11 -11.18
CA SER A 136 10.08 -51.43 -12.57
C SER A 136 11.58 -51.35 -12.84
N LEU A 137 12.27 -50.36 -12.26
CA LEU A 137 13.71 -50.22 -12.38
C LEU A 137 14.45 -51.39 -11.70
N THR A 138 14.02 -51.81 -10.51
CA THR A 138 14.57 -52.97 -9.82
C THR A 138 14.43 -54.24 -10.67
N ASP A 139 13.27 -54.46 -11.28
CA ASP A 139 13.02 -55.64 -12.13
C ASP A 139 13.92 -55.64 -13.38
N LEU A 140 14.06 -54.48 -14.03
CA LEU A 140 14.96 -54.31 -15.19
C LEU A 140 16.43 -54.56 -14.83
N LEU A 141 16.89 -54.01 -13.69
CA LEU A 141 18.25 -54.22 -13.20
C LEU A 141 18.51 -55.69 -12.84
N ALA A 142 17.54 -56.36 -12.21
CA ALA A 142 17.64 -57.78 -11.89
C ALA A 142 17.71 -58.64 -13.16
N HIS A 143 16.98 -58.26 -14.22
CA HIS A 143 17.06 -58.92 -15.51
C HIS A 143 18.41 -58.73 -16.19
N ALA A 144 18.92 -57.50 -16.25
CA ALA A 144 20.24 -57.20 -16.79
C ALA A 144 21.33 -57.98 -16.06
N ALA A 145 21.33 -57.97 -14.72
CA ALA A 145 22.31 -58.68 -13.90
C ALA A 145 22.28 -60.21 -14.12
N ARG A 146 21.11 -60.80 -14.43
CA ARG A 146 21.01 -62.22 -14.79
C ARG A 146 21.68 -62.50 -16.14
N LEU A 147 21.47 -61.66 -17.15
CA LEU A 147 22.10 -61.83 -18.46
C LEU A 147 23.63 -61.75 -18.35
N GLU A 148 24.14 -60.78 -17.59
CA GLU A 148 25.57 -60.62 -17.34
C GLU A 148 26.17 -61.84 -16.65
N ARG A 149 25.49 -62.41 -15.64
CA ARG A 149 25.93 -63.65 -14.96
C ARG A 149 25.91 -64.86 -15.88
N GLU A 150 25.01 -64.89 -16.87
CA GLU A 150 24.97 -65.93 -17.91
C GLU A 150 26.02 -65.69 -19.01
N GLY A 151 26.85 -64.65 -18.92
CA GLY A 151 27.84 -64.28 -19.94
C GLY A 151 27.21 -63.71 -21.22
N LYS A 152 25.93 -63.33 -21.18
CA LYS A 152 25.21 -62.74 -22.31
C LYS A 152 25.27 -61.21 -22.22
N PRO A 153 25.48 -60.51 -23.34
CA PRO A 153 25.39 -59.05 -23.33
C PRO A 153 23.97 -58.59 -23.01
N VAL A 154 23.85 -57.50 -22.24
CA VAL A 154 22.57 -56.86 -21.97
C VAL A 154 22.08 -56.16 -23.25
N PRO A 155 20.86 -56.46 -23.75
CA PRO A 155 20.30 -55.79 -24.92
C PRO A 155 20.19 -54.28 -24.71
N ALA A 156 20.44 -53.51 -25.78
CA ALA A 156 20.31 -52.05 -25.75
C ALA A 156 18.94 -51.59 -25.24
N THR A 157 17.86 -52.28 -25.65
CA THR A 157 16.49 -52.01 -25.21
C THR A 157 16.30 -52.07 -23.69
N VAL A 158 17.03 -52.97 -23.00
CA VAL A 158 17.00 -53.07 -21.53
C VAL A 158 17.73 -51.89 -20.90
N ASN A 159 18.90 -51.52 -21.44
CA ASN A 159 19.64 -50.34 -20.97
C ASN A 159 18.88 -49.02 -21.19
N ASP A 160 18.21 -48.89 -22.34
CA ASP A 160 17.37 -47.73 -22.65
C ASP A 160 16.18 -47.65 -21.67
N SER A 161 15.55 -48.78 -21.38
CA SER A 161 14.45 -48.86 -20.40
C SER A 161 14.92 -48.52 -18.98
N ILE A 162 16.10 -48.97 -18.57
CA ILE A 162 16.71 -48.60 -17.28
C ILE A 162 16.96 -47.09 -17.21
N THR A 163 17.50 -46.52 -18.29
CA THR A 163 17.79 -45.08 -18.36
C THR A 163 16.51 -44.26 -18.30
N ALA A 164 15.50 -44.60 -19.11
CA ALA A 164 14.19 -43.97 -19.08
C ALA A 164 13.54 -44.06 -17.70
N ALA A 165 13.61 -45.23 -17.06
CA ALA A 165 13.09 -45.42 -15.72
C ALA A 165 13.76 -44.53 -14.67
N ARG A 166 15.09 -44.39 -14.72
CA ARG A 166 15.83 -43.49 -13.82
C ARG A 166 15.46 -42.03 -14.03
N THR A 167 15.37 -41.60 -15.29
CA THR A 167 14.94 -40.23 -15.63
C THR A 167 13.54 -39.95 -15.09
N GLN A 168 12.60 -40.86 -15.30
CA GLN A 168 11.23 -40.70 -14.83
C GLN A 168 11.13 -40.61 -13.29
N VAL A 169 11.91 -41.41 -12.55
CA VAL A 169 12.00 -41.30 -11.08
C VAL A 169 12.56 -39.94 -10.68
N ALA A 170 13.62 -39.47 -11.32
CA ALA A 170 14.22 -38.18 -11.00
C ALA A 170 13.26 -37.01 -11.24
N GLU A 171 12.55 -37.02 -12.36
CA GLU A 171 11.53 -36.01 -12.69
C GLU A 171 10.38 -36.01 -11.70
N GLN A 172 9.84 -37.18 -11.34
CA GLN A 172 8.74 -37.26 -10.37
C GLN A 172 9.18 -36.84 -8.96
N ARG A 173 10.41 -37.14 -8.55
CA ARG A 173 10.97 -36.65 -7.29
C ARG A 173 11.11 -35.13 -7.28
N ALA A 174 11.60 -34.53 -8.37
CA ALA A 174 11.69 -33.07 -8.49
C ALA A 174 10.30 -32.41 -8.46
N TYR A 175 9.32 -33.01 -9.13
CA TYR A 175 7.93 -32.58 -9.07
C TYR A 175 7.34 -32.66 -7.65
N MET A 176 7.56 -33.76 -6.95
CA MET A 176 7.13 -33.94 -5.56
C MET A 176 7.73 -32.88 -4.64
N GLU A 177 9.04 -32.64 -4.74
CA GLU A 177 9.74 -31.62 -3.93
C GLU A 177 9.18 -30.21 -4.20
N MET A 178 8.88 -29.90 -5.47
CA MET A 178 8.23 -28.63 -5.83
C MET A 178 6.86 -28.49 -5.16
N ARG A 179 6.03 -29.55 -5.18
CA ARG A 179 4.71 -29.55 -4.52
C ARG A 179 4.80 -29.43 -3.00
N GLU A 180 5.79 -30.08 -2.38
CA GLU A 180 6.04 -29.96 -0.93
C GLU A 180 6.47 -28.53 -0.54
N LYS A 181 7.27 -27.86 -1.38
CA LYS A 181 7.62 -26.44 -1.19
C LYS A 181 6.41 -25.52 -1.35
N GLU A 182 5.56 -25.78 -2.34
CA GLU A 182 4.29 -25.05 -2.50
C GLU A 182 3.39 -25.24 -1.28
N ARG A 183 3.27 -26.46 -0.76
CA ARG A 183 2.51 -26.77 0.46
C ARG A 183 3.03 -26.01 1.68
N THR A 184 4.36 -25.98 1.85
CA THR A 184 5.01 -25.22 2.93
C THR A 184 4.76 -23.71 2.78
N SER A 185 4.82 -23.20 1.56
CA SER A 185 4.53 -21.79 1.29
C SER A 185 3.08 -21.44 1.59
N LEU A 186 2.15 -22.33 1.22
CA LEU A 186 0.73 -22.21 1.55
C LEU A 186 0.48 -22.23 3.06
N GLN A 187 1.22 -23.05 3.82
CA GLN A 187 1.17 -23.05 5.27
C GLN A 187 1.56 -21.69 5.87
N ASN A 188 2.66 -21.10 5.41
CA ASN A 188 3.10 -19.79 5.88
C ASN A 188 2.10 -18.67 5.51
N GLU A 189 1.54 -18.73 4.29
CA GLU A 189 0.48 -17.83 3.83
C GLU A 189 -0.75 -17.94 4.76
N TYR A 190 -1.23 -19.16 4.99
CA TYR A 190 -2.37 -19.44 5.86
C TYR A 190 -2.17 -18.90 7.28
N GLU A 191 -1.01 -19.16 7.89
CA GLU A 191 -0.70 -18.70 9.24
C GLU A 191 -0.68 -17.18 9.34
N THR A 192 -0.10 -16.52 8.34
CA THR A 192 -0.05 -15.05 8.25
C THR A 192 -1.46 -14.46 8.14
N VAL A 193 -2.27 -15.00 7.23
CA VAL A 193 -3.65 -14.54 7.01
C VAL A 193 -4.52 -14.80 8.24
N ARG A 194 -4.39 -15.99 8.87
CA ARG A 194 -5.11 -16.35 10.10
C ARG A 194 -4.75 -15.42 11.25
N ALA A 195 -3.47 -15.10 11.44
CA ALA A 195 -3.04 -14.16 12.46
C ALA A 195 -3.61 -12.75 12.23
N ARG A 196 -3.58 -12.26 10.98
CA ARG A 196 -4.18 -10.97 10.61
C ARG A 196 -5.69 -10.96 10.86
N TYR A 197 -6.39 -12.00 10.42
CA TYR A 197 -7.84 -12.16 10.63
C TYR A 197 -8.22 -12.08 12.11
N ARG A 198 -7.52 -12.83 12.97
CA ARG A 198 -7.76 -12.81 14.43
C ARG A 198 -7.53 -11.42 15.03
N LYS A 199 -6.48 -10.71 14.59
CA LYS A 199 -6.22 -9.34 15.04
C LYS A 199 -7.38 -8.40 14.66
N LEU A 200 -7.88 -8.49 13.44
CA LEU A 200 -8.97 -7.64 12.94
C LEU A 200 -10.31 -7.94 13.62
N LYS A 201 -10.66 -9.21 13.80
CA LYS A 201 -11.89 -9.58 14.53
C LYS A 201 -11.80 -9.21 16.02
N GLY A 202 -10.62 -9.31 16.61
CA GLY A 202 -10.37 -8.86 17.98
C GLY A 202 -10.52 -7.35 18.16
N SER A 203 -10.07 -6.53 17.20
CA SER A 203 -10.24 -5.08 17.25
C SER A 203 -11.69 -4.66 17.00
N ILE A 204 -12.38 -5.28 16.02
CA ILE A 204 -13.81 -5.00 15.75
C ILE A 204 -14.68 -5.27 16.98
N GLY A 205 -14.42 -6.36 17.70
CA GLY A 205 -15.15 -6.67 18.93
C GLY A 205 -14.91 -5.68 20.07
N ALA A 206 -13.71 -5.06 20.12
CA ALA A 206 -13.38 -4.04 21.11
C ALA A 206 -14.04 -2.69 20.79
N ASP A 207 -14.01 -2.27 19.51
CA ASP A 207 -14.62 -1.01 19.07
C ASP A 207 -16.15 -1.03 19.24
N ALA A 208 -16.80 -2.18 19.02
CA ALA A 208 -18.24 -2.36 19.23
C ALA A 208 -18.69 -2.36 20.71
N MET A 209 -17.76 -2.44 21.66
CA MET A 209 -18.04 -2.34 23.11
C MET A 209 -17.80 -0.93 23.66
N THR A 210 -17.26 -0.02 22.87
CA THR A 210 -16.94 1.37 23.26
C THR A 210 -17.94 2.42 22.76
N ASP A 211 -18.93 2.03 21.94
CA ASP A 211 -20.12 2.83 21.58
C ASP A 211 -21.35 2.35 22.37
#